data_AF-H1LC39-F1
#
_entry.id   AF-H1LC39-F1
#
_cell.length_a   1.000
_cell.length_b   1.000
_cell.length_c   1.000
_cell.angle_alpha   90.00
_cell.angle_beta   90.00
_cell.angle_gamma   90.00
#
_symmetry.space_group_name_H-M   'P 1'
#
loop_
_entity.id
_entity.type
_entity.pdbx_description
1 polymer ?
#
loop_
_entity_poly.entity_id
_entity_poly.type
_entity_poly.pdbx_seq_one_letter_code
_entity_poly.pdbx_strand_id
1 'polypeptide(L)'
;MNKQLERVSFAGALVTLGIVYGDIGTSPLYVMNALIGDAGKMGNISPNYVIGSISLIFWTLMIITTLKYVVIAMQADNKREGGIFALYALVRKNSKWLIWPALIGGAAILADGTLTPAVTVTSAIEGLKKQHLGPVAFSNSQHNVLIITTVVLLVLFMIQRFGTGVIGKSFGPVMILWFGFLAVFGIV
;
A
#
# COMPACT_ATOMS: atom_id res chain seq x y z
N MET A 1 -36.62 15.97 -11.22
CA MET A 1 -35.22 16.06 -10.76
C MET A 1 -35.07 15.15 -9.53
N ASN A 2 -34.95 13.83 -9.73
CA ASN A 2 -34.87 12.84 -8.65
C ASN A 2 -33.43 12.71 -8.18
N LYS A 3 -33.10 13.30 -7.03
CA LYS A 3 -31.87 12.98 -6.30
C LYS A 3 -32.10 11.68 -5.54
N GLN A 4 -31.72 10.55 -6.14
CA GLN A 4 -31.39 9.36 -5.35
C GLN A 4 -30.13 9.70 -4.55
N LEU A 5 -30.31 10.05 -3.28
CA LEU A 5 -29.23 9.97 -2.31
C LEU A 5 -28.94 8.48 -2.14
N GLU A 6 -27.91 7.98 -2.82
CA GLU A 6 -27.41 6.63 -2.56
C GLU A 6 -27.06 6.55 -1.07
N ARG A 7 -27.82 5.75 -0.32
CA ARG A 7 -27.43 5.36 1.03
C ARG A 7 -26.12 4.60 0.87
N VAL A 8 -25.01 5.20 1.29
CA VAL A 8 -23.72 4.51 1.39
C VAL A 8 -23.95 3.31 2.31
N SER A 9 -24.06 2.12 1.72
CA SER A 9 -24.23 0.89 2.47
C SER A 9 -22.99 0.68 3.33
N PHE A 10 -23.15 0.20 4.57
CA PHE A 10 -22.03 -0.11 5.46
C PHE A 10 -20.98 -1.00 4.78
N ALA A 11 -21.42 -1.95 3.95
CA ALA A 11 -20.53 -2.78 3.12
C ALA A 11 -19.74 -1.97 2.08
N GLY A 12 -20.35 -0.94 1.47
CA GLY A 12 -19.68 -0.04 0.53
C GLY A 12 -18.67 0.89 1.21
N ALA A 13 -18.99 1.42 2.38
CA ALA A 13 -18.05 2.17 3.21
C ALA A 13 -16.84 1.31 3.61
N LEU A 14 -17.09 0.04 3.91
CA LEU A 14 -16.05 -0.87 4.35
C LEU A 14 -15.13 -1.32 3.19
N VAL A 15 -15.69 -1.57 2.00
CA VAL A 15 -14.91 -1.84 0.79
C VAL A 15 -14.05 -0.63 0.41
N THR A 16 -14.60 0.59 0.48
CA THR A 16 -13.84 1.81 0.17
C THR A 16 -12.72 2.07 1.17
N LEU A 17 -12.97 1.86 2.47
CA LEU A 17 -11.91 1.90 3.49
C LEU A 17 -10.82 0.86 3.23
N GLY A 18 -11.20 -0.39 2.91
CA GLY A 18 -10.23 -1.44 2.61
C GLY A 18 -9.35 -1.10 1.39
N ILE A 19 -9.94 -0.53 0.33
CA ILE A 19 -9.19 -0.12 -0.86
C ILE A 19 -8.24 1.05 -0.55
N VAL A 20 -8.71 2.07 0.19
CA VAL A 20 -7.90 3.27 0.50
C VAL A 20 -6.78 2.97 1.50
N TYR A 21 -7.06 2.18 2.54
CA TYR A 21 -6.10 1.90 3.60
C TYR A 21 -5.26 0.63 3.36
N GLY A 22 -5.57 -0.17 2.34
CA GLY A 22 -4.81 -1.38 2.02
C GLY A 22 -3.35 -1.10 1.66
N ASP A 23 -3.12 -0.07 0.86
CA ASP A 23 -1.77 0.34 0.46
C ASP A 23 -0.94 0.83 1.65
N ILE A 24 -1.54 1.68 2.49
CA ILE A 24 -0.89 2.21 3.69
C ILE A 24 -0.63 1.09 4.72
N GLY A 25 -1.58 0.16 4.88
CA GLY A 25 -1.53 -0.88 5.90
C GLY A 25 -0.54 -2.01 5.64
N THR A 26 -0.14 -2.22 4.38
CA THR A 26 0.88 -3.23 4.02
C THR A 26 2.28 -2.66 4.04
N SER A 27 2.41 -1.33 4.03
CA SER A 27 3.69 -0.64 3.93
C SER A 27 4.68 -0.89 5.08
N PRO A 28 4.22 -0.97 6.35
CA PRO A 28 5.09 -1.38 7.46
C PRO A 28 5.82 -2.71 7.26
N LEU A 29 5.21 -3.67 6.55
CA LEU A 29 5.79 -5.01 6.37
C LEU A 29 7.07 -4.97 5.54
N TYR A 30 7.06 -4.24 4.42
CA TYR A 30 8.26 -4.17 3.58
C TYR A 30 9.36 -3.34 4.25
N VAL A 31 9.01 -2.29 4.99
CA VAL A 31 9.98 -1.51 5.77
C VAL A 31 10.59 -2.38 6.85
N MET A 32 9.78 -3.17 7.56
CA MET A 32 10.26 -4.08 8.59
C MET A 32 11.16 -5.17 8.02
N ASN A 33 10.79 -5.76 6.89
CA ASN A 33 11.63 -6.74 6.19
C ASN A 33 12.99 -6.13 5.76
N ALA A 34 13.00 -4.89 5.28
CA ALA A 34 14.22 -4.18 4.92
C ALA A 34 15.10 -3.87 6.15
N LEU A 35 14.50 -3.40 7.25
CA LEU A 35 15.22 -3.11 8.50
C LEU A 35 15.84 -4.37 9.12
N ILE A 36 15.11 -5.48 9.13
CA ILE A 36 15.62 -6.77 9.63
C ILE A 36 16.71 -7.32 8.69
N GLY A 37 16.58 -7.11 7.39
CA GLY A 37 17.60 -7.45 6.40
C GLY A 37 18.90 -6.66 6.57
N ASP A 38 18.80 -5.37 6.86
CA ASP A 38 19.93 -4.44 7.05
C ASP A 38 20.60 -4.57 8.42
N ALA A 39 19.83 -4.94 9.47
CA ALA A 39 20.33 -5.11 10.83
C ALA A 39 21.40 -6.23 11.00
N GLY A 40 21.72 -6.99 9.95
CA GLY A 40 22.93 -7.82 9.87
C GLY A 40 23.03 -8.92 10.93
N LYS A 41 22.54 -10.13 10.58
CA LYS A 41 22.52 -11.36 11.41
C LYS A 41 21.70 -11.19 12.70
N MET A 42 20.84 -12.17 12.97
CA MET A 42 19.94 -12.27 14.13
C MET A 42 20.61 -12.21 15.53
N GLY A 43 21.88 -11.82 15.65
CA GLY A 43 22.62 -11.69 16.92
C GLY A 43 22.49 -10.34 17.63
N ASN A 44 22.04 -9.27 16.95
CA ASN A 44 21.91 -7.92 17.53
C ASN A 44 20.49 -7.35 17.46
N ILE A 45 19.47 -8.18 17.27
CA ILE A 45 18.07 -7.74 17.39
C ILE A 45 17.76 -7.57 18.88
N SER A 46 18.20 -6.46 19.44
CA SER A 46 17.81 -6.02 20.77
C SER A 46 16.33 -5.62 20.76
N PRO A 47 15.56 -5.86 21.84
CA PRO A 47 14.21 -5.33 21.99
C PRO A 47 14.14 -3.81 21.69
N ASN A 48 15.19 -3.07 22.04
CA ASN A 48 15.30 -1.64 21.77
C ASN A 48 15.35 -1.31 20.27
N TYR A 49 15.96 -2.17 19.44
CA TYR A 49 15.98 -1.98 18.00
C TYR A 49 14.58 -2.16 17.41
N VAL A 50 13.87 -3.23 17.80
CA VAL A 50 12.52 -3.50 17.31
C VAL A 50 11.55 -2.39 17.72
N ILE A 51 11.59 -1.96 18.98
CA ILE A 51 10.75 -0.87 19.47
C ILE A 51 11.11 0.44 18.76
N GLY A 52 12.40 0.72 18.55
CA GLY A 52 12.87 1.88 17.79
C GLY A 52 12.37 1.88 16.34
N SER A 53 12.46 0.74 15.65
CA SER A 53 11.96 0.56 14.29
C SER A 53 10.44 0.77 14.20
N ILE A 54 9.66 0.15 15.09
CA ILE A 54 8.20 0.29 15.11
C ILE A 54 7.82 1.75 15.41
N SER A 55 8.47 2.40 16.38
CA SER A 55 8.25 3.80 16.70
C SER A 55 8.52 4.72 15.52
N LEU A 56 9.64 4.51 14.81
CA LEU A 56 9.97 5.28 13.61
C LEU A 56 8.93 5.10 12.50
N ILE A 57 8.49 3.86 12.25
CA ILE A 57 7.43 3.58 11.27
C ILE A 57 6.15 4.30 11.67
N PHE A 58 5.74 4.17 12.95
CA PHE A 58 4.53 4.78 13.48
C PHE A 58 4.54 6.31 13.33
N TRP A 59 5.60 6.98 13.82
CA TRP A 59 5.71 8.43 13.74
C TRP A 59 5.82 8.93 12.30
N THR A 60 6.56 8.22 11.45
CA THR A 60 6.69 8.59 10.03
C THR A 60 5.34 8.50 9.33
N LEU A 61 4.60 7.41 9.52
CA LEU A 61 3.26 7.26 8.93
C LEU A 61 2.28 8.30 9.48
N MET A 62 2.28 8.54 10.79
CA MET A 62 1.42 9.55 11.42
C MET A 62 1.70 10.96 10.86
N ILE A 63 2.98 11.36 10.81
CA ILE A 63 3.38 12.69 10.36
C ILE A 63 3.11 12.86 8.86
N ILE A 64 3.50 11.90 8.02
CA ILE A 64 3.29 11.97 6.57
C ILE A 64 1.79 12.01 6.26
N THR A 65 0.99 11.09 6.84
CA THR A 65 -0.47 11.07 6.57
C THR A 65 -1.14 12.35 7.02
N THR A 66 -0.80 12.87 8.20
CA THR A 66 -1.40 14.10 8.73
C THR A 66 -0.98 15.34 7.93
N LEU A 67 0.33 15.58 7.77
CA LEU A 67 0.79 16.79 7.08
C LEU A 67 0.53 16.75 5.56
N LYS A 68 0.99 15.70 4.88
CA LYS A 68 0.90 15.62 3.42
C LYS A 68 -0.53 15.46 2.96
N TYR A 69 -1.31 14.55 3.56
CA TYR A 69 -2.63 14.22 3.05
C TYR A 69 -3.73 15.06 3.69
N VAL A 70 -3.76 15.17 5.03
CA VAL A 70 -4.83 15.92 5.71
C VAL A 70 -4.64 17.43 5.63
N VAL A 71 -3.42 17.95 5.87
CA VAL A 71 -3.19 19.40 5.85
C VAL A 71 -3.01 19.91 4.42
N ILE A 72 -2.20 19.28 3.59
CA ILE A 72 -1.91 19.82 2.24
C ILE A 72 -2.92 19.32 1.20
N ALA A 73 -3.00 18.00 0.98
CA ALA A 73 -3.76 17.46 -0.15
C ALA A 73 -5.27 17.72 -0.06
N MET A 74 -5.85 17.61 1.13
CA MET A 74 -7.27 17.89 1.36
C MET A 74 -7.63 19.39 1.31
N GLN A 75 -6.67 20.30 1.48
CA GLN A 75 -6.91 21.75 1.33
C GLN A 75 -6.87 22.20 -0.14
N ALA A 76 -6.24 21.42 -1.02
CA ALA A 76 -6.16 21.73 -2.44
C ALA A 76 -7.42 21.23 -3.19
N ASP A 77 -8.54 21.90 -2.95
CA ASP A 77 -9.82 21.69 -3.67
C ASP A 77 -9.86 22.55 -4.94
N ASN A 78 -10.23 21.94 -6.07
CA ASN A 78 -10.60 22.66 -7.29
C ASN A 78 -12.05 22.34 -7.65
N LYS A 79 -12.98 23.22 -7.22
CA LYS A 79 -14.41 23.16 -7.56
C LYS A 79 -15.07 21.80 -7.29
N ARG A 80 -14.83 21.21 -6.11
CA ARG A 80 -15.42 19.93 -5.65
C ARG A 80 -14.90 18.68 -6.36
N GLU A 81 -13.91 18.79 -7.23
CA GLU A 81 -13.08 17.66 -7.63
C GLU A 81 -11.81 17.71 -6.79
N GLY A 82 -11.79 16.93 -5.71
CA GLY A 82 -10.61 16.78 -4.87
C GLY A 82 -9.62 15.81 -5.51
N GLY A 83 -8.34 16.19 -5.56
CA GLY A 83 -7.27 15.27 -5.89
C GLY A 83 -6.17 15.84 -6.80
N ILE A 84 -5.08 15.09 -6.87
CA ILE A 84 -3.88 15.38 -7.67
C ILE A 84 -4.22 15.62 -9.16
N PHE A 85 -5.27 14.95 -9.67
CA PHE A 85 -5.80 15.14 -11.03
C PHE A 85 -6.53 16.47 -11.24
N ALA A 86 -7.16 17.00 -10.20
CA ALA A 86 -7.83 18.31 -10.27
C ALA A 86 -6.80 19.45 -10.26
N LEU A 87 -5.69 19.30 -9.53
CA LEU A 87 -4.52 20.17 -9.68
C LEU A 87 -3.90 20.04 -11.07
N TYR A 88 -3.75 18.82 -11.61
CA TYR A 88 -3.24 18.59 -12.97
C TYR A 88 -4.08 19.32 -14.03
N ALA A 89 -5.40 19.30 -13.90
CA ALA A 89 -6.33 20.01 -14.79
C ALA A 89 -6.28 21.54 -14.60
N LEU A 90 -6.09 22.03 -13.38
CA LEU A 90 -6.05 23.46 -13.06
C LEU A 90 -4.71 24.12 -13.49
N VAL A 91 -3.61 23.40 -13.29
CA VAL A 91 -2.23 23.77 -13.63
C VAL A 91 -2.07 23.99 -15.14
N ARG A 92 -2.70 23.13 -15.96
CA ARG A 92 -2.72 23.27 -17.43
C ARG A 92 -3.42 24.54 -17.89
N LYS A 93 -4.38 25.05 -17.12
CA LYS A 93 -5.22 26.20 -17.48
C LYS A 93 -4.55 27.55 -17.16
N ASN A 94 -3.68 27.60 -16.15
CA ASN A 94 -3.16 28.87 -15.62
C ASN A 94 -1.77 29.27 -16.15
N SER A 95 -0.93 28.35 -16.65
CA SER A 95 0.33 28.72 -17.32
C SER A 95 0.92 27.60 -18.19
N LYS A 96 1.49 27.95 -19.35
CA LYS A 96 2.12 26.99 -20.27
C LYS A 96 3.35 26.28 -19.68
N TRP A 97 4.08 26.91 -18.76
CA TRP A 97 5.29 26.33 -18.16
C TRP A 97 4.97 25.21 -17.15
N LEU A 98 3.81 25.31 -16.53
CA LEU A 98 3.29 24.40 -15.51
C LEU A 98 2.94 23.00 -16.07
N ILE A 99 3.00 22.81 -17.39
CA ILE A 99 2.82 21.51 -18.05
C ILE A 99 3.95 20.52 -17.75
N TRP A 100 5.19 20.99 -17.60
CA TRP A 100 6.35 20.14 -17.31
C TRP A 100 6.27 19.48 -15.92
N PRO A 101 6.08 20.22 -14.82
CA PRO A 101 5.91 19.59 -13.51
C PRO A 101 4.63 18.75 -13.43
N ALA A 102 3.57 19.13 -14.15
CA ALA A 102 2.39 18.27 -14.27
C ALA A 102 2.75 16.93 -14.91
N LEU A 103 3.38 16.93 -16.09
CA LEU A 103 3.76 15.71 -16.81
C LEU A 103 4.64 14.79 -15.96
N ILE A 104 5.62 15.37 -15.24
CA ILE A 104 6.48 14.63 -14.31
C ILE A 104 5.65 14.02 -13.17
N GLY A 105 4.75 14.79 -12.57
CA GLY A 105 3.86 14.30 -11.51
C GLY A 105 2.93 13.18 -11.99
N GLY A 106 2.36 13.29 -13.19
CA GLY A 106 1.53 12.25 -13.79
C GLY A 106 2.31 10.96 -14.07
N ALA A 107 3.53 11.09 -14.60
CA ALA A 107 4.43 9.96 -14.79
C ALA A 107 4.81 9.28 -13.46
N ALA A 108 5.08 10.08 -12.42
CA ALA A 108 5.39 9.56 -11.08
C ALA A 108 4.21 8.77 -10.48
N ILE A 109 2.97 9.23 -10.65
CA ILE A 109 1.76 8.50 -10.19
C ILE A 109 1.62 7.17 -10.94
N LEU A 110 1.86 7.14 -12.25
CA LEU A 110 1.81 5.91 -13.04
C LEU A 110 2.94 4.94 -12.64
N ALA A 111 4.14 5.46 -12.38
CA ALA A 111 5.27 4.67 -11.91
C ALA A 111 4.98 4.07 -10.53
N ASP A 112 4.45 4.85 -9.59
CA ASP A 112 4.06 4.40 -8.25
C ASP A 112 3.01 3.27 -8.34
N GLY A 113 2.00 3.44 -9.18
CA GLY A 113 0.97 2.42 -9.43
C GLY A 113 1.49 1.10 -10.00
N THR A 114 2.65 1.09 -10.67
CA THR A 114 3.28 -0.15 -11.18
C THR A 114 4.31 -0.73 -10.22
N LEU A 115 4.98 0.11 -9.42
CA LEU A 115 5.99 -0.31 -8.45
C LEU A 115 5.39 -0.97 -7.20
N THR A 116 4.29 -0.45 -6.68
CA THR A 116 3.68 -0.93 -5.43
C THR A 116 3.34 -2.42 -5.45
N PRO A 117 2.65 -2.98 -6.47
CA PRO A 117 2.39 -4.41 -6.53
C PRO A 117 3.66 -5.27 -6.57
N ALA A 118 4.72 -4.79 -7.24
CA ALA A 118 5.98 -5.52 -7.35
C ALA A 118 6.72 -5.56 -6.01
N VAL A 119 6.83 -4.42 -5.32
CA VAL A 119 7.52 -4.32 -4.03
C VAL A 119 6.76 -5.08 -2.94
N THR A 120 5.45 -4.88 -2.83
CA THR A 120 4.63 -5.52 -1.79
C THR A 120 4.65 -7.04 -1.88
N VAL A 121 4.49 -7.62 -3.08
CA VAL A 121 4.54 -9.08 -3.27
C VAL A 121 5.95 -9.62 -3.03
N THR A 122 6.99 -8.94 -3.51
CA THR A 122 8.38 -9.37 -3.27
C THR A 122 8.69 -9.38 -1.78
N SER A 123 8.36 -8.32 -1.05
CA SER A 123 8.60 -8.23 0.39
C SER A 123 7.76 -9.22 1.19
N ALA A 124 6.55 -9.57 0.75
CA ALA A 124 5.75 -10.63 1.38
C ALA A 124 6.44 -12.00 1.26
N ILE A 125 6.96 -12.34 0.07
CA ILE A 125 7.69 -13.60 -0.14
C ILE A 125 9.05 -13.58 0.57
N GLU A 126 9.74 -12.44 0.61
CA GLU A 126 10.98 -12.28 1.37
C GLU A 126 10.76 -12.39 2.89
N GLY A 127 9.63 -11.90 3.41
CA GLY A 127 9.26 -12.06 4.82
C GLY A 127 9.05 -13.53 5.24
N LEU A 128 8.72 -14.40 4.29
CA LEU A 128 8.61 -15.85 4.48
C LEU A 128 9.97 -16.57 4.37
N LYS A 129 11.00 -15.89 3.86
CA LYS A 129 12.35 -16.46 3.72
C LYS A 129 12.88 -16.87 5.09
N LYS A 130 13.45 -18.08 5.19
CA LYS A 130 13.96 -18.68 6.43
C LYS A 130 12.90 -19.05 7.48
N GLN A 131 11.61 -18.88 7.18
CA GLN A 131 10.56 -19.43 8.04
C GLN A 131 10.40 -20.94 7.79
N HIS A 132 10.05 -21.66 8.84
CA HIS A 132 9.75 -23.09 8.80
C HIS A 132 8.27 -23.25 9.16
N LEU A 133 7.43 -23.60 8.19
CA LEU A 133 6.03 -23.95 8.43
C LEU A 133 5.90 -25.47 8.42
N GLY A 134 6.08 -26.09 9.60
CA GLY A 134 6.08 -27.55 9.73
C GLY A 134 7.18 -28.21 8.88
N PRO A 135 6.87 -29.21 8.03
CA PRO A 135 7.86 -29.90 7.19
C PRO A 135 8.29 -29.10 5.94
N VAL A 136 7.65 -27.95 5.66
CA VAL A 136 7.95 -27.14 4.48
C VAL A 136 8.92 -26.03 4.86
N ALA A 137 10.17 -26.16 4.41
CA ALA A 137 11.19 -25.13 4.57
C ALA A 137 11.16 -24.19 3.36
N PHE A 138 11.00 -22.88 3.60
CA PHE A 138 11.12 -21.89 2.52
C PHE A 138 12.59 -21.73 2.14
N SER A 139 12.87 -21.91 0.84
CA SER A 139 14.22 -21.83 0.30
C SER A 139 14.85 -20.45 0.56
N ASN A 140 16.10 -20.44 0.99
CA ASN A 140 16.86 -19.20 1.27
C ASN A 140 17.42 -18.55 -0.02
N SER A 141 17.12 -19.10 -1.20
CA SER A 141 17.62 -18.58 -2.48
C SER A 141 16.82 -17.38 -2.96
N GLN A 142 17.51 -16.27 -3.26
CA GLN A 142 16.88 -15.08 -3.86
C GLN A 142 16.25 -15.38 -5.22
N HIS A 143 16.83 -16.32 -5.97
CA HIS A 143 16.30 -16.72 -7.27
C HIS A 143 14.89 -17.33 -7.15
N ASN A 144 14.64 -18.10 -6.09
CA ASN A 144 13.33 -18.71 -5.86
C ASN A 144 12.28 -17.67 -5.47
N VAL A 145 12.66 -16.65 -4.69
CA VAL A 145 11.79 -15.50 -4.39
C VAL A 145 11.36 -14.80 -5.68
N LEU A 146 12.30 -14.48 -6.56
CA LEU A 146 12.04 -13.84 -7.85
C LEU A 146 11.09 -14.67 -8.72
N ILE A 147 11.30 -15.99 -8.82
CA ILE A 147 10.42 -16.89 -9.58
C ILE A 147 9.01 -16.89 -8.99
N ILE A 148 8.87 -17.08 -7.67
CA ILE A 148 7.58 -17.14 -6.99
C ILE A 148 6.83 -15.81 -7.16
N THR A 149 7.49 -14.68 -6.90
CA THR A 149 6.90 -13.35 -7.11
C THR A 149 6.41 -13.17 -8.55
N THR A 150 7.22 -13.57 -9.54
CA THR A 150 6.85 -13.45 -10.96
C THR A 150 5.60 -14.28 -11.27
N VAL A 151 5.53 -15.52 -10.77
CA VAL A 151 4.36 -16.40 -10.93
C VAL A 151 3.13 -15.81 -10.25
N VAL A 152 3.26 -15.32 -9.01
CA VAL A 152 2.15 -14.69 -8.26
C VAL A 152 1.62 -13.47 -9.00
N LEU A 153 2.50 -12.57 -9.46
CA LEU A 153 2.10 -11.40 -10.24
C LEU A 153 1.41 -11.81 -11.54
N LEU A 154 1.97 -12.76 -12.28
CA LEU A 154 1.37 -13.24 -13.54
C LEU A 154 -0.05 -13.76 -13.29
N VAL A 155 -0.26 -14.59 -12.28
CA VAL A 155 -1.59 -15.11 -11.91
C VAL A 155 -2.53 -13.98 -11.49
N LEU A 156 -2.09 -13.06 -10.64
CA LEU A 156 -2.90 -11.92 -10.20
C LEU A 156 -3.35 -11.05 -11.38
N PHE A 157 -2.42 -10.68 -12.26
CA PHE A 157 -2.74 -9.89 -13.45
C PHE A 157 -3.58 -10.67 -14.47
N MET A 158 -3.41 -11.98 -14.57
CA MET A 158 -4.25 -12.83 -15.42
C MET A 158 -5.69 -12.87 -14.94
N ILE A 159 -5.93 -12.90 -13.62
CA ILE A 159 -7.27 -12.86 -13.02
C ILE A 159 -7.93 -11.49 -13.20
N GLN A 160 -7.15 -10.40 -13.17
CA GLN A 160 -7.66 -9.03 -13.37
C GLN A 160 -8.37 -8.83 -14.72
N ARG A 161 -8.06 -9.65 -15.74
CA ARG A 161 -8.73 -9.60 -17.05
C ARG A 161 -10.24 -9.88 -16.98
N PHE A 162 -10.71 -10.59 -15.95
CA PHE A 162 -12.11 -10.96 -15.78
C PHE A 162 -12.96 -9.86 -15.11
N GLY A 163 -12.35 -8.71 -14.80
CA GLY A 163 -13.02 -7.53 -14.28
C GLY A 163 -12.54 -7.15 -12.89
N THR A 164 -12.02 -5.93 -12.77
CA THR A 164 -11.54 -5.34 -11.51
C THR A 164 -12.65 -5.15 -10.47
N GLY A 165 -13.91 -5.06 -10.91
CA GLY A 165 -15.06 -4.88 -10.03
C GLY A 165 -15.35 -6.08 -9.11
N VAL A 166 -15.03 -7.31 -9.53
CA VAL A 166 -15.20 -8.50 -8.67
C VAL A 166 -14.09 -8.57 -7.63
N ILE A 167 -12.86 -8.30 -8.04
CA ILE A 167 -11.69 -8.29 -7.14
C ILE A 167 -11.85 -7.17 -6.10
N GLY A 168 -12.27 -5.97 -6.53
CA GLY A 168 -12.53 -4.82 -5.66
C GLY A 168 -13.52 -5.11 -4.52
N LYS A 169 -14.53 -5.94 -4.75
CA LYS A 169 -15.50 -6.34 -3.70
C LYS A 169 -14.88 -7.27 -2.66
N SER A 170 -13.93 -8.11 -3.06
CA SER A 170 -13.21 -9.02 -2.15
C SER A 170 -12.15 -8.31 -1.29
N PHE A 171 -11.64 -7.17 -1.72
CA PHE A 171 -10.61 -6.41 -0.98
C PHE A 171 -11.06 -5.98 0.42
N GLY A 172 -12.28 -5.46 0.57
CA GLY A 172 -12.79 -4.99 1.85
C GLY A 172 -12.73 -6.06 2.96
N PRO A 173 -13.35 -7.24 2.76
CA PRO A 173 -13.29 -8.35 3.71
C PRO A 173 -11.86 -8.84 4.01
N VAL A 174 -11.01 -8.95 2.99
CA VAL A 174 -9.61 -9.38 3.16
C VAL A 174 -8.84 -8.38 4.02
N MET A 175 -9.06 -7.08 3.84
CA MET A 175 -8.41 -6.06 4.64
C MET A 175 -8.88 -6.04 6.09
N ILE A 176 -10.16 -6.34 6.37
CA ILE A 176 -10.60 -6.54 7.77
C ILE A 176 -9.86 -7.71 8.40
N LEU A 177 -9.78 -8.84 7.69
CA LEU A 177 -9.06 -10.01 8.20
C LEU A 177 -7.59 -9.67 8.46
N TRP A 178 -6.96 -8.93 7.55
CA TRP A 178 -5.59 -8.46 7.70
C TRP A 178 -5.40 -7.55 8.92
N PHE A 179 -6.18 -6.48 9.04
CA PHE A 179 -6.08 -5.56 10.18
C PHE A 179 -6.49 -6.21 11.50
N GLY A 180 -7.47 -7.12 11.46
CA GLY A 180 -7.87 -7.93 12.61
C GLY A 180 -6.73 -8.84 13.07
N PHE A 181 -6.04 -9.50 12.14
CA PHE A 181 -4.84 -10.29 12.43
C PHE A 181 -3.76 -9.43 13.08
N LEU A 182 -3.43 -8.27 12.51
CA LEU A 182 -2.46 -7.34 13.11
C LEU A 182 -2.88 -6.85 14.50
N ALA A 183 -4.17 -6.57 14.71
CA ALA A 183 -4.67 -6.14 16.01
C ALA A 183 -4.53 -7.23 17.08
N VAL A 184 -4.84 -8.49 16.74
CA VAL A 184 -4.68 -9.62 17.67
C VAL A 184 -3.20 -9.83 18.02
N PHE A 185 -2.31 -9.85 17.02
CA PHE A 185 -0.87 -10.00 17.24
C PHE A 185 -0.21 -8.78 17.88
N GLY A 186 -0.82 -7.59 17.80
CA GLY A 186 -0.33 -6.41 18.51
C GLY A 186 -0.70 -6.40 20.00
N ILE A 187 -1.67 -7.20 20.42
CA ILE A 187 -2.09 -7.33 21.83
C ILE A 187 -1.28 -8.41 22.56
N VAL A 188 -0.88 -9.46 21.85
CA VAL A 188 -0.12 -10.62 22.38
C VAL A 188 1.37 -10.35 22.31
#